data_AF-A0AAD6MYK7-F1
#
_entry.id   AF-A0AAD6MYK7-F1
#
_cell.length_a   1.000
_cell.length_b   1.000
_cell.length_c   1.000
_cell.angle_alpha   90.00
_cell.angle_beta   90.00
_cell.angle_gamma   90.00
#
_symmetry.space_group_name_H-M   'P 1'
#
loop_
_entity.id
_entity.type
_entity.pdbx_description
1 polymer ?
#
loop_
_entity_poly.entity_id
_entity_poly.type
_entity_poly.pdbx_seq_one_letter_code
_entity_poly.pdbx_strand_id
1 'polypeptide(L)'
;MIRGLSSQPTILFRCYRPPRVDVAAVFAVWISFQIILYTALPGTICTGQPTPAGDKLDYKLNGFKCWTATMIALITLWATDVIDMAFVASHWGEFLSASAYYAWILAILAFAKAHLVPSHPKDRIFSGNILADIYRGIELNPRIGKLWDVKLFHNGHCAMIGWTVIDLSFIALQYEKYGFVTNSIVIVSLIRALVSIDFLWNEYWYLRSIDVCEEPFGYYFTFGSGFFLHSMYTLQSQFLVRYPIILSCGSAVFMLLIGGAGYTIYFIASEQKNVIRDTRGNCTIWGKQAEYIEVTYMTKDEVTRKTFLICSGEFIDLNEYISWKLSF
;
A
#
# COMPACT_ATOMS: atom_id res chain seq x y z
N MET A 1 -23.73 -3.08 19.52
CA MET A 1 -22.29 -2.95 19.82
C MET A 1 -22.01 -1.83 20.82
N ILE A 2 -22.43 -0.58 20.56
CA ILE A 2 -22.17 0.58 21.43
C ILE A 2 -22.78 0.42 22.85
N ARG A 3 -23.99 -0.13 22.99
CA ARG A 3 -24.59 -0.42 24.32
C ARG A 3 -23.89 -1.54 25.11
N GLY A 4 -23.10 -2.40 24.47
CA GLY A 4 -22.32 -3.44 25.16
C GLY A 4 -20.95 -2.93 25.64
N LEU A 5 -20.45 -1.85 25.04
CA LEU A 5 -19.18 -1.22 25.42
C LEU A 5 -19.28 -0.46 26.75
N SER A 6 -20.45 0.09 27.08
CA SER A 6 -20.64 0.81 28.35
C SER A 6 -20.84 -0.14 29.56
N SER A 7 -21.24 -1.40 29.33
CA SER A 7 -21.54 -2.35 30.42
C SER A 7 -20.33 -3.18 30.85
N GLN A 8 -19.28 -3.29 30.01
CA GLN A 8 -18.03 -3.97 30.34
C GLN A 8 -16.83 -3.28 29.67
N PRO A 9 -16.12 -2.35 30.36
CA PRO A 9 -14.92 -1.72 29.80
C PRO A 9 -13.80 -2.74 29.48
N THR A 10 -13.83 -3.91 30.12
CA THR A 10 -12.94 -5.04 29.85
C THR A 10 -13.10 -5.65 28.46
N ILE A 11 -14.22 -5.38 27.74
CA ILE A 11 -14.37 -5.81 26.35
C ILE A 11 -13.35 -5.09 25.46
N LEU A 12 -13.09 -3.79 25.71
CA LEU A 12 -12.08 -3.03 24.97
C LEU A 12 -10.67 -3.61 25.21
N PHE A 13 -10.35 -3.93 26.47
CA PHE A 13 -9.09 -4.57 26.86
C PHE A 13 -8.95 -6.02 26.40
N ARG A 14 -10.06 -6.75 26.20
CA ARG A 14 -10.06 -8.09 25.58
C ARG A 14 -9.82 -8.03 24.08
N CYS A 15 -10.26 -6.96 23.40
CA CYS A 15 -10.04 -6.76 21.97
C CYS A 15 -8.61 -6.28 21.66
N TYR A 16 -7.93 -5.63 22.60
CA TYR A 16 -6.56 -5.13 22.47
C TYR A 16 -5.55 -5.98 23.26
N ARG A 17 -5.61 -7.30 23.10
CA ARG A 17 -4.60 -8.17 23.71
C ARG A 17 -3.27 -7.99 22.98
N PRO A 18 -2.15 -7.83 23.69
CA PRO A 18 -0.84 -7.88 23.05
C PRO A 18 -0.69 -9.22 22.32
N PRO A 19 -0.03 -9.23 21.15
CA PRO A 19 0.26 -10.49 20.46
C PRO A 19 1.09 -11.39 21.37
N ARG A 20 0.92 -12.70 21.22
CA ARG A 20 1.85 -13.64 21.85
C ARG A 20 3.26 -13.42 21.27
N VAL A 21 4.27 -13.76 22.07
CA VAL A 21 5.67 -13.48 21.74
C VAL A 21 6.12 -14.21 20.46
N ASP A 22 5.60 -15.41 20.23
CA ASP A 22 5.85 -16.20 19.01
C ASP A 22 5.25 -15.52 17.77
N VAL A 23 4.00 -15.05 17.82
CA VAL A 23 3.37 -14.32 16.71
C VAL A 23 4.07 -12.99 16.45
N ALA A 24 4.43 -12.27 17.51
CA ALA A 24 5.20 -11.03 17.41
C ALA A 24 6.59 -11.26 16.79
N ALA A 25 7.24 -12.38 17.11
CA ALA A 25 8.51 -12.78 16.51
C ALA A 25 8.36 -13.05 15.01
N VAL A 26 7.31 -13.77 14.58
CA VAL A 26 7.04 -14.00 13.14
C VAL A 26 6.79 -12.67 12.41
N PHE A 27 6.02 -11.76 13.02
CA PHE A 27 5.83 -10.42 12.46
C PHE A 27 7.16 -9.64 12.35
N ALA A 28 8.02 -9.71 13.37
CA ALA A 28 9.34 -9.07 13.35
C ALA A 28 10.26 -9.70 12.28
N VAL A 29 10.20 -11.03 12.10
CA VAL A 29 10.91 -11.74 11.02
C VAL A 29 10.42 -11.26 9.66
N TRP A 30 9.11 -11.10 9.46
CA TRP A 30 8.53 -10.54 8.24
C TRP A 30 9.09 -9.15 7.93
N ILE A 31 9.04 -8.23 8.89
CA ILE A 31 9.57 -6.86 8.71
C ILE A 31 11.06 -6.90 8.41
N SER A 32 11.83 -7.69 9.17
CA SER A 32 13.29 -7.82 8.98
C SER A 32 13.63 -8.40 7.61
N PHE A 33 12.88 -9.40 7.16
CA PHE A 33 13.04 -9.99 5.83
C PHE A 33 12.78 -8.97 4.73
N GLN A 34 11.71 -8.17 4.83
CA GLN A 34 11.44 -7.09 3.88
C GLN A 34 12.52 -6.00 3.91
N ILE A 35 13.05 -5.63 5.09
CA ILE A 35 14.18 -4.69 5.20
C ILE A 35 15.41 -5.24 4.45
N ILE A 36 15.73 -6.52 4.63
CA ILE A 36 16.86 -7.18 3.97
C ILE A 36 16.66 -7.17 2.46
N LEU A 37 15.49 -7.58 1.96
CA LEU A 37 15.19 -7.58 0.53
C LEU A 37 15.25 -6.17 -0.07
N TYR A 38 14.58 -5.21 0.57
CA TYR A 38 14.57 -3.81 0.12
C TYR A 38 15.99 -3.25 0.06
N THR A 39 16.86 -3.61 1.02
CA THR A 39 18.24 -3.12 1.06
C THR A 39 19.15 -3.83 0.06
N ALA A 40 19.10 -5.16 0.00
CA ALA A 40 20.05 -5.98 -0.75
C ALA A 40 19.73 -6.09 -2.24
N LEU A 41 18.45 -6.10 -2.63
CA LEU A 41 18.08 -6.30 -4.04
C LEU A 41 18.34 -5.02 -4.87
N PRO A 42 18.85 -5.18 -6.10
CA PRO A 42 19.09 -4.04 -6.99
C PRO A 42 17.77 -3.43 -7.47
N GLY A 43 17.68 -2.10 -7.43
CA GLY A 43 16.50 -1.35 -7.86
C GLY A 43 16.83 -0.28 -8.89
N THR A 44 15.81 0.13 -9.63
CA THR A 44 15.89 1.28 -10.53
C THR A 44 15.82 2.56 -9.70
N ILE A 45 16.67 3.54 -9.98
CA ILE A 45 16.63 4.83 -9.29
C ILE A 45 15.72 5.77 -10.08
N CYS A 46 14.69 6.29 -9.42
CA CYS A 46 13.77 7.26 -9.99
C CYS A 46 13.66 8.49 -9.09
N THR A 47 13.60 9.67 -9.70
CA THR A 47 13.45 10.93 -8.97
C THR A 47 11.96 11.24 -8.77
N GLY A 48 11.57 11.54 -7.53
CA GLY A 48 10.22 11.94 -7.16
C GLY A 48 9.89 13.38 -7.55
N GLN A 49 8.69 13.82 -7.19
CA GLN A 49 8.32 15.23 -7.33
C GLN A 49 9.12 16.11 -6.35
N PRO A 50 9.34 17.40 -6.68
CA PRO A 50 9.92 18.34 -5.74
C PRO A 50 9.06 18.45 -4.47
N THR A 51 9.69 18.39 -3.31
CA THR A 51 9.01 18.61 -2.02
C THR A 51 8.56 20.08 -1.88
N PRO A 52 7.73 20.41 -0.87
CA PRO A 52 7.35 21.79 -0.58
C PRO A 52 8.54 22.74 -0.35
N ALA A 53 9.68 22.25 0.14
CA ALA A 53 10.93 23.01 0.25
C ALA A 53 11.78 23.03 -1.04
N GLY A 54 11.33 22.38 -2.11
CA GLY A 54 11.98 22.35 -3.42
C GLY A 54 12.98 21.21 -3.63
N ASP A 55 13.17 20.33 -2.66
CA ASP A 55 14.12 19.22 -2.74
C ASP A 55 13.61 18.14 -3.71
N LYS A 56 14.48 17.67 -4.62
CA LYS A 56 14.18 16.53 -5.51
C LYS A 56 14.85 15.29 -4.97
N LEU A 57 14.04 14.31 -4.56
CA LEU A 57 14.52 13.12 -3.88
C LEU A 57 14.59 11.93 -4.84
N ASP A 58 15.69 11.18 -4.77
CA ASP A 58 15.88 9.93 -5.51
C ASP A 58 15.41 8.74 -4.70
N TYR A 59 14.68 7.82 -5.34
CA TYR A 59 14.10 6.64 -4.72
C TYR A 59 14.62 5.38 -5.39
N LYS A 60 15.02 4.39 -4.60
CA LYS A 60 15.35 3.05 -5.11
C LYS A 60 14.06 2.24 -5.19
N LEU A 61 13.69 1.86 -6.41
CA LEU A 61 12.49 1.08 -6.73
C LEU A 61 12.87 -0.37 -7.02
N ASN A 62 12.47 -1.27 -6.13
CA ASN A 62 12.67 -2.72 -6.28
C ASN A 62 11.49 -3.52 -5.73
N GLY A 63 10.30 -2.91 -5.62
CA GLY A 63 9.07 -3.52 -5.10
C GLY A 63 8.75 -4.87 -5.73
N PHE A 64 8.65 -4.93 -7.07
CA PHE A 64 8.35 -6.17 -7.76
C PHE A 64 9.39 -7.28 -7.52
N LYS A 65 10.69 -6.95 -7.50
CA LYS A 65 11.74 -7.94 -7.21
C LYS A 65 11.65 -8.47 -5.78
N CYS A 66 11.35 -7.59 -4.82
CA CYS A 66 11.13 -7.99 -3.42
C CYS A 66 9.91 -8.90 -3.31
N TRP A 67 8.83 -8.60 -4.04
CA TRP A 67 7.64 -9.45 -4.10
C TRP A 67 7.94 -10.82 -4.68
N THR A 68 8.63 -10.90 -5.83
CA THR A 68 9.02 -12.18 -6.42
C THR A 68 9.90 -13.00 -5.47
N ALA A 69 10.91 -12.38 -4.85
CA ALA A 69 11.76 -13.05 -3.86
C ALA A 69 10.97 -13.53 -2.65
N THR A 70 9.98 -12.75 -2.19
CA THR A 70 9.08 -13.13 -1.10
C THR A 70 8.22 -14.34 -1.47
N MET A 71 7.62 -14.35 -2.66
CA MET A 71 6.81 -15.48 -3.12
C MET A 71 7.66 -16.75 -3.27
N ILE A 72 8.86 -16.65 -3.85
CA ILE A 72 9.79 -17.78 -3.95
C ILE A 72 10.15 -18.31 -2.56
N ALA A 73 10.49 -17.42 -1.62
CA ALA A 73 10.84 -17.81 -0.26
C ALA A 73 9.66 -18.52 0.45
N LEU A 74 8.44 -17.97 0.36
CA LEU A 74 7.25 -18.58 0.96
C LEU A 74 6.93 -19.95 0.37
N ILE A 75 6.92 -20.07 -0.96
CA ILE A 75 6.67 -21.36 -1.64
C ILE A 75 7.75 -22.38 -1.26
N THR A 76 9.01 -21.98 -1.23
CA THR A 76 10.12 -22.87 -0.85
C THR A 76 9.97 -23.36 0.59
N LEU A 77 9.75 -22.43 1.53
CA LEU A 77 9.61 -22.76 2.94
C LEU A 77 8.39 -23.65 3.20
N TRP A 78 7.28 -23.39 2.51
CA TRP A 78 6.08 -24.22 2.57
C TRP A 78 6.33 -25.62 1.99
N ALA A 79 6.98 -25.72 0.82
CA ALA A 79 7.28 -27.01 0.20
C ALA A 79 8.27 -27.87 1.01
N THR A 80 9.06 -27.24 1.89
CA THR A 80 9.96 -27.91 2.84
C THR A 80 9.33 -28.13 4.23
N ASP A 81 8.02 -27.90 4.39
CA ASP A 81 7.29 -28.02 5.66
C ASP A 81 7.86 -27.17 6.82
N VAL A 82 8.58 -26.08 6.50
CA VAL A 82 9.17 -25.17 7.50
C VAL A 82 8.14 -24.16 8.01
N ILE A 83 7.20 -23.75 7.15
CA ILE A 83 6.14 -22.81 7.51
C ILE A 83 4.77 -23.39 7.18
N ASP A 84 3.81 -23.05 8.02
CA ASP A 84 2.39 -23.20 7.73
C ASP A 84 1.89 -21.93 7.02
N MET A 85 1.34 -22.10 5.81
CA MET A 85 0.77 -21.00 5.03
C MET A 85 -0.47 -20.40 5.70
N ALA A 86 -1.24 -21.16 6.47
CA ALA A 86 -2.41 -20.68 7.20
C ALA A 86 -2.07 -19.91 8.48
N PHE A 87 -0.81 -19.93 8.93
CA PHE A 87 -0.39 -19.39 10.24
C PHE A 87 -0.84 -17.94 10.48
N VAL A 88 -0.70 -17.06 9.49
CA VAL A 88 -1.08 -15.64 9.59
C VAL A 88 -2.59 -15.49 9.78
N ALA A 89 -3.38 -16.19 8.98
CA ALA A 89 -4.84 -16.16 9.07
C ALA A 89 -5.35 -16.84 10.35
N SER A 90 -4.71 -17.91 10.82
CA SER A 90 -5.03 -18.60 12.07
C SER A 90 -4.82 -17.72 13.31
N HIS A 91 -3.82 -16.84 13.28
CA HIS A 91 -3.49 -15.90 14.35
C HIS A 91 -3.85 -14.45 14.00
N TRP A 92 -4.87 -14.26 13.15
CA TRP A 92 -5.14 -12.96 12.53
C TRP A 92 -5.32 -11.80 13.52
N GLY A 93 -6.06 -12.02 14.62
CA GLY A 93 -6.26 -10.99 15.65
C GLY A 93 -4.96 -10.55 16.32
N GLU A 94 -4.01 -11.47 16.50
CA GLU A 94 -2.69 -11.18 17.06
C GLU A 94 -1.80 -10.46 16.04
N PHE A 95 -1.87 -10.82 14.75
CA PHE A 95 -1.19 -10.09 13.68
C PHE A 95 -1.68 -8.64 13.55
N LEU A 96 -2.98 -8.42 13.66
CA LEU A 96 -3.56 -7.07 13.71
C LEU A 96 -3.10 -6.29 14.96
N SER A 97 -3.01 -6.96 16.11
CA SER A 97 -2.45 -6.33 17.31
C SER A 97 -0.97 -5.95 17.09
N ALA A 98 -0.16 -6.87 16.58
CA ALA A 98 1.26 -6.65 16.28
C ALA A 98 1.47 -5.48 15.30
N SER A 99 0.65 -5.37 14.24
CA SER A 99 0.76 -4.27 13.27
C SER A 99 0.37 -2.92 13.88
N ALA A 100 -0.59 -2.88 14.82
CA ALA A 100 -0.92 -1.66 15.56
C ALA A 100 0.22 -1.21 16.48
N TYR A 101 0.85 -2.13 17.21
CA TYR A 101 2.05 -1.81 18.02
C TYR A 101 3.21 -1.34 17.13
N TYR A 102 3.42 -2.01 15.99
CA TYR A 102 4.43 -1.61 15.01
C TYR A 102 4.20 -0.18 14.49
N ALA A 103 2.96 0.20 14.19
CA ALA A 103 2.62 1.57 13.77
C ALA A 103 2.97 2.61 14.86
N TRP A 104 2.67 2.32 16.13
CA TRP A 104 3.08 3.18 17.24
C TRP A 104 4.60 3.31 17.37
N ILE A 105 5.32 2.19 17.27
CA ILE A 105 6.79 2.17 17.34
C ILE A 105 7.37 3.03 16.21
N LEU A 106 6.91 2.84 14.97
CA LEU A 106 7.38 3.63 13.83
C LEU A 106 7.07 5.12 13.99
N ALA A 107 5.87 5.48 14.46
CA ALA A 107 5.49 6.87 14.68
C ALA A 107 6.38 7.56 15.72
N ILE A 108 6.68 6.86 16.84
CA ILE A 108 7.58 7.37 17.88
C ILE A 108 9.01 7.52 17.34
N LEU A 109 9.49 6.54 16.58
CA LEU A 109 10.82 6.61 15.95
C LEU A 109 10.90 7.74 14.91
N ALA A 110 9.86 7.95 14.11
CA ALA A 110 9.78 9.04 13.15
C ALA A 110 9.75 10.40 13.85
N PHE A 111 8.99 10.52 14.94
CA PHE A 111 8.97 11.71 15.78
C PHE A 111 10.35 12.01 16.36
N ALA A 112 11.00 11.02 17.00
CA ALA A 112 12.34 11.18 17.56
C ALA A 112 13.37 11.54 16.48
N LYS A 113 13.33 10.87 15.33
CA LYS A 113 14.20 11.16 14.19
C LYS A 113 14.04 12.59 13.69
N ALA A 114 12.82 13.09 13.58
CA ALA A 114 12.54 14.45 13.12
C ALA A 114 13.14 15.53 14.02
N HIS A 115 13.30 15.24 15.32
CA HIS A 115 13.95 16.13 16.29
C HIS A 115 15.48 15.98 16.32
N LEU A 116 15.98 14.75 16.25
CA LEU A 116 17.40 14.45 16.48
C LEU A 116 18.24 14.52 15.21
N VAL A 117 17.79 13.87 14.13
CA VAL A 117 18.54 13.72 12.88
C VAL A 117 17.57 13.81 11.69
N PRO A 118 17.02 15.02 11.43
CA PRO A 118 16.08 15.23 10.34
C PRO A 118 16.76 15.04 8.98
N SER A 119 16.08 14.40 8.05
CA SER A 119 16.60 14.13 6.71
C SER A 119 16.61 15.41 5.87
N HIS A 120 15.51 16.16 5.91
CA HIS A 120 15.33 17.43 5.22
C HIS A 120 14.78 18.46 6.22
N PRO A 121 15.65 19.28 6.85
CA PRO A 121 15.24 20.18 7.93
C PRO A 121 14.17 21.20 7.53
N LYS A 122 14.13 21.57 6.23
CA LYS A 122 13.20 22.55 5.65
C LYS A 122 11.81 21.98 5.36
N ASP A 123 11.69 20.67 5.19
CA ASP A 123 10.42 19.95 4.94
C ASP A 123 9.77 19.41 6.23
N ARG A 124 10.12 19.99 7.39
CA ARG A 124 9.50 19.65 8.67
C ARG A 124 8.34 20.57 8.96
N ILE A 125 7.23 19.98 9.40
CA ILE A 125 6.02 20.72 9.76
C ILE A 125 5.70 20.40 11.21
N PHE A 126 5.90 21.37 12.09
CA PHE A 126 5.54 21.28 13.50
C PHE A 126 4.19 21.97 13.74
N SER A 127 3.28 21.30 14.45
CA SER A 127 1.99 21.87 14.85
C SER A 127 2.05 22.62 16.19
N GLY A 128 3.12 22.42 16.98
CA GLY A 128 3.24 22.92 18.34
C GLY A 128 2.55 22.06 19.40
N ASN A 129 1.90 20.96 18.99
CA ASN A 129 1.32 19.96 19.89
C ASN A 129 1.95 18.58 19.64
N ILE A 130 2.62 18.04 20.66
CA ILE A 130 3.34 16.76 20.61
C ILE A 130 2.44 15.62 20.10
N LEU A 131 1.19 15.54 20.58
CA LEU A 131 0.28 14.46 20.18
C LEU A 131 -0.13 14.58 18.71
N ALA A 132 -0.36 15.81 18.24
CA ALA A 132 -0.70 16.05 16.84
C ALA A 132 0.51 15.77 15.93
N ASP A 133 1.72 16.11 16.36
CA ASP A 133 2.96 15.87 15.64
C ASP A 133 3.30 14.37 15.54
N ILE A 134 3.05 13.57 16.58
CA ILE A 134 3.17 12.11 16.52
C ILE A 134 2.10 11.51 15.59
N TYR A 135 0.86 12.01 15.69
CA TYR A 135 -0.24 11.47 14.89
C TYR A 135 -0.06 11.74 13.39
N ARG A 136 0.16 12.99 13.02
CA ARG A 136 0.32 13.43 11.62
C ARG A 136 1.71 13.09 11.07
N GLY A 137 2.75 13.18 11.90
CA GLY A 137 4.14 13.15 11.46
C GLY A 137 4.71 14.55 11.23
N ILE A 138 6.02 14.69 11.45
CA ILE A 138 6.77 15.96 11.32
C ILE A 138 7.53 16.02 10.00
N GLU A 139 8.35 14.99 9.71
CA GLU A 139 9.07 14.91 8.45
C GLU A 139 8.15 14.44 7.34
N LEU A 140 8.18 15.12 6.19
CA LEU A 140 7.48 14.66 5.00
C LEU A 140 7.99 13.27 4.61
N ASN A 141 9.27 13.13 4.26
CA ASN A 141 9.86 11.87 3.80
C ASN A 141 11.08 11.51 4.66
N PRO A 142 10.91 10.83 5.81
CA PRO A 142 12.03 10.44 6.66
C PRO A 142 12.88 9.36 5.98
N ARG A 143 14.21 9.52 6.05
CA ARG A 143 15.18 8.66 5.37
C ARG A 143 16.28 8.12 6.26
N ILE A 144 16.82 6.97 5.84
CA ILE A 144 18.02 6.37 6.40
C ILE A 144 19.11 6.42 5.31
N GLY A 145 20.01 7.40 5.38
CA GLY A 145 20.94 7.69 4.29
C GLY A 145 20.24 8.36 3.10
N LYS A 146 20.76 8.17 1.89
CA LYS A 146 20.30 8.92 0.69
C LYS A 146 19.08 8.30 0.00
N LEU A 147 19.10 6.98 -0.20
CA LEU A 147 18.14 6.27 -1.07
C LEU A 147 17.07 5.48 -0.31
N TRP A 148 17.24 5.30 1.01
CA TRP A 148 16.32 4.48 1.81
C TRP A 148 15.22 5.37 2.39
N ASP A 149 14.03 5.30 1.81
CA ASP A 149 12.87 6.09 2.19
C ASP A 149 11.89 5.25 3.01
N VAL A 150 11.59 5.71 4.23
CA VAL A 150 10.79 4.91 5.19
C VAL A 150 9.36 4.74 4.71
N LYS A 151 8.78 5.75 4.05
CA LYS A 151 7.40 5.66 3.53
C LYS A 151 7.27 4.66 2.41
N LEU A 152 8.17 4.76 1.43
CA LEU A 152 8.19 3.85 0.30
C LEU A 152 8.36 2.41 0.77
N PHE A 153 9.28 2.19 1.71
CA PHE A 153 9.47 0.89 2.34
C PHE A 153 8.20 0.39 3.06
N HIS A 154 7.61 1.21 3.92
CA HIS A 154 6.47 0.80 4.74
C HIS A 154 5.23 0.50 3.89
N ASN A 155 4.87 1.40 2.95
CA ASN A 155 3.70 1.18 2.12
C ASN A 155 3.94 0.12 1.03
N GLY A 156 5.02 0.25 0.26
CA GLY A 156 5.28 -0.65 -0.86
C GLY A 156 5.67 -2.06 -0.41
N HIS A 157 6.59 -2.19 0.55
CA HIS A 157 7.16 -3.49 0.87
C HIS A 157 6.43 -4.17 2.03
N CYS A 158 6.12 -3.45 3.10
CA CYS A 158 5.44 -4.07 4.24
C CYS A 158 3.94 -4.24 3.98
N ALA A 159 3.26 -3.21 3.44
CA ALA A 159 1.82 -3.27 3.21
C ALA A 159 1.45 -3.99 1.91
N MET A 160 1.92 -3.53 0.75
CA MET A 160 1.45 -4.08 -0.52
C MET A 160 1.88 -5.54 -0.75
N ILE A 161 3.13 -5.90 -0.44
CA ILE A 161 3.56 -7.32 -0.50
C ILE A 161 2.84 -8.14 0.58
N GLY A 162 2.72 -7.59 1.79
CA GLY A 162 2.03 -8.23 2.92
C GLY A 162 0.58 -8.58 2.57
N TRP A 163 -0.10 -7.73 1.82
CA TRP A 163 -1.47 -7.95 1.38
C TRP A 163 -1.63 -9.23 0.56
N THR A 164 -0.71 -9.52 -0.38
CA THR A 164 -0.71 -10.79 -1.12
C THR A 164 -0.48 -11.99 -0.21
N VAL A 165 0.47 -11.88 0.73
CA VAL A 165 0.79 -12.96 1.68
C VAL A 165 -0.41 -13.28 2.58
N ILE A 166 -1.09 -12.26 3.08
CA ILE A 166 -2.29 -12.41 3.91
C ILE A 166 -3.41 -13.12 3.12
N ASP A 167 -3.60 -12.78 1.85
CA ASP A 167 -4.58 -13.46 1.00
C ASP A 167 -4.28 -14.94 0.81
N LEU A 168 -3.03 -15.29 0.51
CA LEU A 168 -2.60 -16.68 0.40
C LEU A 168 -2.83 -17.43 1.72
N SER A 169 -2.61 -16.76 2.86
CA SER A 169 -2.85 -17.36 4.17
C SER A 169 -4.32 -17.63 4.44
N PHE A 170 -5.23 -16.73 4.05
CA PHE A 170 -6.67 -16.99 4.16
C PHE A 170 -7.14 -18.12 3.24
N ILE A 171 -6.56 -18.25 2.04
CA ILE A 171 -6.84 -19.38 1.14
C ILE A 171 -6.40 -20.69 1.80
N ALA A 172 -5.17 -20.74 2.33
CA ALA A 172 -4.65 -21.91 3.02
C ALA A 172 -5.52 -22.29 4.23
N LEU A 173 -5.92 -21.31 5.05
CA LEU A 173 -6.80 -21.55 6.19
C LEU A 173 -8.18 -22.11 5.78
N GLN A 174 -8.73 -21.69 4.63
CA GLN A 174 -9.97 -22.28 4.13
C GLN A 174 -9.79 -23.75 3.79
N TYR A 175 -8.67 -24.10 3.13
CA TYR A 175 -8.35 -25.47 2.79
C TYR A 175 -8.17 -26.35 4.04
N GLU A 176 -7.44 -25.89 5.04
CA GLU A 176 -7.26 -26.65 6.30
C GLU A 176 -8.57 -26.89 7.04
N LYS A 177 -9.47 -25.90 7.04
CA LYS A 177 -10.72 -25.98 7.79
C LYS A 177 -11.78 -26.86 7.13
N TYR A 178 -11.82 -26.88 5.80
CA TYR A 178 -12.91 -27.54 5.04
C TYR A 178 -12.44 -28.66 4.11
N GLY A 179 -11.14 -28.79 3.85
CA GLY A 179 -10.56 -29.75 2.89
C GLY A 179 -10.71 -29.33 1.43
N PHE A 180 -11.27 -28.15 1.14
CA PHE A 180 -11.41 -27.60 -0.20
C PHE A 180 -11.37 -26.06 -0.18
N VAL A 181 -11.06 -25.46 -1.33
CA VAL A 181 -11.03 -24.01 -1.52
C VAL A 181 -12.19 -23.59 -2.43
N THR A 182 -12.93 -22.56 -2.05
CA THR A 182 -14.04 -22.03 -2.85
C THR A 182 -13.54 -21.16 -4.00
N ASN A 183 -14.20 -21.22 -5.15
CA ASN A 183 -13.88 -20.33 -6.27
C ASN A 183 -14.01 -18.84 -5.92
N SER A 184 -14.91 -18.48 -4.99
CA SER A 184 -15.10 -17.10 -4.52
C SER A 184 -13.86 -16.51 -3.85
N ILE A 185 -13.15 -17.28 -3.00
CA ILE A 185 -11.96 -16.77 -2.30
C ILE A 185 -10.79 -16.64 -3.29
N VAL A 186 -10.68 -17.57 -4.24
CA VAL A 186 -9.67 -17.51 -5.30
C VAL A 186 -9.89 -16.28 -6.18
N ILE A 187 -11.12 -16.01 -6.61
CA ILE A 187 -11.42 -14.85 -7.46
C ILE A 187 -11.08 -13.53 -6.75
N VAL A 188 -11.52 -13.37 -5.49
CA VAL A 188 -11.28 -12.10 -4.78
C VAL A 188 -9.79 -11.88 -4.51
N SER A 189 -9.07 -12.93 -4.12
CA SER A 189 -7.62 -12.85 -3.87
C SER A 189 -6.83 -12.66 -5.17
N LEU A 190 -7.28 -13.23 -6.30
CA LEU A 190 -6.64 -13.03 -7.60
C LEU A 190 -6.79 -11.58 -8.08
N ILE A 191 -7.99 -11.00 -8.02
CA ILE A 191 -8.21 -9.59 -8.39
C ILE A 191 -7.33 -8.68 -7.51
N ARG A 192 -7.23 -8.99 -6.22
CA ARG A 192 -6.43 -8.21 -5.28
C ARG A 192 -4.93 -8.35 -5.50
N ALA A 193 -4.47 -9.55 -5.82
CA ALA A 193 -3.09 -9.81 -6.21
C ALA A 193 -2.72 -9.05 -7.49
N LEU A 194 -3.62 -8.97 -8.48
CA LEU A 194 -3.41 -8.15 -9.67
C LEU A 194 -3.16 -6.68 -9.31
N VAL A 195 -3.99 -6.11 -8.43
CA VAL A 195 -3.81 -4.72 -7.97
C VAL A 195 -2.49 -4.52 -7.23
N SER A 196 -2.13 -5.44 -6.33
CA SER A 196 -0.86 -5.35 -5.58
C SER A 196 0.37 -5.48 -6.50
N ILE A 197 0.34 -6.43 -7.44
CA ILE A 197 1.42 -6.65 -8.39
C ILE A 197 1.56 -5.46 -9.33
N ASP A 198 0.46 -4.91 -9.84
CA ASP A 198 0.46 -3.74 -10.71
C ASP A 198 1.10 -2.52 -10.03
N PHE A 199 0.77 -2.28 -8.76
CA PHE A 199 1.40 -1.26 -7.94
C PHE A 199 2.91 -1.47 -7.83
N LEU A 200 3.35 -2.69 -7.55
CA LEU A 200 4.77 -3.02 -7.33
C LEU A 200 5.59 -3.04 -8.62
N TRP A 201 4.96 -3.39 -9.73
CA TRP A 201 5.57 -3.33 -11.07
C TRP A 201 5.75 -1.89 -11.52
N ASN A 202 4.74 -1.05 -11.27
CA ASN A 202 4.74 0.35 -11.65
C ASN A 202 4.98 1.29 -10.45
N GLU A 203 5.90 0.90 -9.57
CA GLU A 203 6.18 1.56 -8.28
C GLU A 203 6.52 3.07 -8.43
N TYR A 204 7.04 3.49 -9.58
CA TYR A 204 7.38 4.89 -9.85
C TYR A 204 6.16 5.82 -9.87
N TRP A 205 4.95 5.31 -10.14
CA TRP A 205 3.72 6.11 -10.05
C TRP A 205 3.44 6.55 -8.63
N TYR A 206 3.77 5.70 -7.66
CA TYR A 206 3.54 5.99 -6.26
C TYR A 206 4.33 7.21 -5.79
N LEU A 207 5.48 7.51 -6.41
CA LEU A 207 6.26 8.72 -6.11
C LEU A 207 5.55 10.04 -6.47
N ARG A 208 4.41 9.96 -7.17
CA ARG A 208 3.56 11.10 -7.57
C ARG A 208 2.25 11.13 -6.78
N SER A 209 2.07 10.24 -5.82
CA SER A 209 0.87 10.14 -4.98
C SER A 209 0.86 11.22 -3.89
N ILE A 210 -0.32 11.49 -3.34
CA ILE A 210 -0.50 12.43 -2.22
C ILE A 210 0.29 11.98 -0.99
N ASP A 211 0.33 10.68 -0.72
CA ASP A 211 1.10 10.02 0.33
C ASP A 211 2.57 10.44 0.35
N VAL A 212 3.20 10.50 -0.82
CA VAL A 212 4.64 10.83 -0.93
C VAL A 212 4.85 12.34 -0.98
N CYS A 213 3.97 13.07 -1.67
CA CYS A 213 4.16 14.48 -1.96
C CYS A 213 3.71 15.42 -0.82
N GLU A 214 2.68 15.07 -0.06
CA GLU A 214 1.99 16.01 0.84
C GLU A 214 1.82 15.50 2.28
N GLU A 215 1.63 14.19 2.47
CA GLU A 215 1.30 13.65 3.79
C GLU A 215 2.56 13.31 4.61
N PRO A 216 2.81 13.89 5.80
CA PRO A 216 3.98 13.49 6.59
C PRO A 216 3.91 12.06 7.13
N PHE A 217 5.07 11.51 7.49
CA PHE A 217 5.15 10.17 8.04
C PHE A 217 4.94 10.17 9.57
N GLY A 218 3.73 9.78 10.00
CA GLY A 218 3.34 9.66 11.40
C GLY A 218 2.49 8.42 11.70
N TYR A 219 1.83 8.42 12.85
CA TYR A 219 0.95 7.30 13.24
C TYR A 219 -0.20 7.09 12.26
N TYR A 220 -0.81 8.17 11.76
CA TYR A 220 -1.89 8.10 10.76
C TYR A 220 -1.47 7.29 9.53
N PHE A 221 -0.32 7.65 8.95
CA PHE A 221 0.24 6.99 7.77
C PHE A 221 0.58 5.51 8.05
N THR A 222 1.28 5.25 9.15
CA THR A 222 1.77 3.92 9.49
C THR A 222 0.64 2.96 9.87
N PHE A 223 -0.36 3.45 10.60
CA PHE A 223 -1.57 2.70 10.94
C PHE A 223 -2.45 2.45 9.72
N GLY A 224 -2.63 3.44 8.84
CA GLY A 224 -3.41 3.31 7.62
C GLY A 224 -2.92 2.17 6.72
N SER A 225 -1.67 2.23 6.31
CA SER A 225 -1.06 1.22 5.43
C SER A 225 -0.75 -0.10 6.17
N GLY A 226 -0.31 -0.05 7.43
CA GLY A 226 0.14 -1.25 8.16
C GLY A 226 -0.98 -2.06 8.83
N PHE A 227 -2.07 -1.42 9.24
CA PHE A 227 -3.19 -2.05 9.94
C PHE A 227 -4.49 -1.94 9.15
N PHE A 228 -4.89 -0.73 8.75
CA PHE A 228 -6.21 -0.48 8.17
C PHE A 228 -6.37 -1.18 6.82
N LEU A 229 -5.40 -1.02 5.92
CA LEU A 229 -5.38 -1.71 4.62
C LEU A 229 -5.48 -3.23 4.82
N HIS A 230 -4.62 -3.82 5.64
CA HIS A 230 -4.63 -5.26 5.88
C HIS A 230 -5.92 -5.77 6.51
N SER A 231 -6.49 -5.04 7.47
CA SER A 231 -7.71 -5.45 8.18
C SER A 231 -8.98 -5.29 7.35
N MET A 232 -9.13 -4.16 6.66
CA MET A 232 -10.33 -3.81 5.93
C MET A 232 -10.33 -4.41 4.53
N TYR A 233 -9.20 -4.36 3.82
CA TYR A 233 -9.19 -4.73 2.41
C TYR A 233 -9.16 -6.25 2.21
N THR A 234 -8.96 -7.01 3.29
CA THR A 234 -9.06 -8.46 3.30
C THR A 234 -10.36 -8.97 3.94
N LEU A 235 -11.32 -8.10 4.27
CA LEU A 235 -12.61 -8.46 4.87
C LEU A 235 -13.36 -9.55 4.08
N GLN A 236 -13.25 -9.52 2.75
CA GLN A 236 -13.88 -10.52 1.88
C GLN A 236 -13.26 -11.90 2.10
N SER A 237 -11.93 -11.99 2.18
CA SER A 237 -11.22 -13.25 2.45
C SER A 237 -11.53 -13.76 3.86
N GLN A 238 -11.53 -12.86 4.86
CA GLN A 238 -11.94 -13.17 6.24
C GLN A 238 -13.37 -13.72 6.31
N PHE A 239 -14.30 -13.10 5.56
CA PHE A 239 -15.69 -13.55 5.50
C PHE A 239 -15.81 -14.94 4.85
N LEU A 240 -15.13 -15.17 3.73
CA LEU A 240 -15.22 -16.42 2.96
C LEU A 240 -14.56 -17.61 3.67
N VAL A 241 -13.57 -17.38 4.53
CA VAL A 241 -13.03 -18.43 5.42
C VAL A 241 -14.03 -18.82 6.50
N ARG A 242 -14.87 -17.89 6.96
CA ARG A 242 -15.91 -18.19 7.95
C ARG A 242 -17.15 -18.79 7.32
N TYR A 243 -17.51 -18.34 6.13
CA TYR A 243 -18.70 -18.71 5.38
C TYR A 243 -18.29 -19.07 3.94
N PRO A 244 -17.87 -20.33 3.68
CA PRO A 244 -17.43 -20.73 2.35
C PRO A 244 -18.61 -20.71 1.37
N ILE A 245 -18.50 -19.88 0.34
CA ILE A 245 -19.52 -19.74 -0.72
C ILE A 245 -18.95 -20.28 -2.02
N ILE A 246 -19.59 -21.31 -2.60
CA ILE A 246 -19.26 -21.81 -3.93
C ILE A 246 -20.17 -21.12 -4.94
N LEU A 247 -19.58 -20.35 -5.85
CA LEU A 247 -20.31 -19.68 -6.92
C LEU A 247 -20.60 -20.66 -8.06
N SER A 248 -21.74 -20.48 -8.72
CA SER A 248 -21.98 -21.14 -10.02
C SER A 248 -20.92 -20.69 -11.04
N CYS A 249 -20.65 -21.52 -12.05
CA CYS A 249 -19.68 -21.18 -13.11
C CYS A 249 -20.02 -19.83 -13.78
N GLY A 250 -21.31 -19.58 -14.08
CA GLY A 250 -21.76 -18.32 -14.67
C GLY A 250 -21.49 -17.12 -13.76
N SER A 251 -21.78 -17.22 -12.47
CA SER A 251 -21.50 -16.15 -11.49
C SER A 251 -20.00 -15.91 -11.30
N ALA A 252 -19.19 -16.97 -11.29
CA ALA A 252 -17.74 -16.89 -11.17
C ALA A 252 -17.12 -16.16 -12.38
N VAL A 253 -17.52 -16.53 -13.60
CA VAL A 253 -17.09 -15.87 -14.84
C VAL A 253 -17.54 -14.41 -14.85
N PHE A 254 -18.79 -14.13 -14.47
CA PHE A 254 -19.29 -12.77 -14.39
C PHE A 254 -18.47 -11.88 -13.42
N MET A 255 -18.13 -12.41 -12.25
CA MET A 255 -17.29 -11.69 -11.26
C MET A 255 -15.87 -11.45 -11.76
N LEU A 256 -15.27 -12.40 -12.48
CA LEU A 256 -13.96 -12.22 -13.10
C LEU A 256 -14.02 -11.18 -14.23
N LEU A 257 -15.07 -11.20 -15.05
CA LEU A 257 -15.25 -10.24 -16.14
C LEU A 257 -15.44 -8.82 -15.61
N ILE A 258 -16.25 -8.61 -14.57
CA ILE A 258 -16.45 -7.26 -14.01
C ILE A 258 -15.18 -6.74 -13.33
N GLY A 259 -14.47 -7.59 -12.58
CA GLY A 259 -13.19 -7.24 -11.96
C GLY A 259 -12.11 -6.93 -13.01
N GLY A 260 -11.99 -7.78 -14.02
CA GLY A 260 -11.05 -7.61 -15.13
C GLY A 260 -11.37 -6.39 -15.99
N ALA A 261 -12.64 -6.12 -16.29
CA ALA A 261 -13.05 -4.92 -16.99
C ALA A 261 -12.74 -3.65 -16.20
N GLY A 262 -13.01 -3.66 -14.88
CA GLY A 262 -12.65 -2.55 -14.00
C GLY A 262 -11.14 -2.26 -13.99
N TYR A 263 -10.32 -3.29 -13.84
CA TYR A 263 -8.86 -3.17 -13.93
C TYR A 263 -8.40 -2.70 -15.32
N THR A 264 -9.00 -3.22 -16.40
CA THR A 264 -8.64 -2.84 -17.77
C THR A 264 -8.93 -1.37 -18.04
N ILE A 265 -10.08 -0.86 -17.59
CA ILE A 265 -10.43 0.56 -17.71
C ILE A 265 -9.42 1.41 -16.93
N TYR A 266 -9.10 1.02 -15.69
CA TYR A 266 -8.10 1.70 -14.88
C TYR A 266 -6.72 1.74 -15.55
N PHE A 267 -6.27 0.60 -16.07
CA PHE A 267 -4.97 0.46 -16.74
C PHE A 267 -4.90 1.32 -17.99
N ILE A 268 -5.89 1.23 -18.87
CA ILE A 268 -5.95 2.04 -20.10
C ILE A 268 -5.93 3.53 -19.77
N ALA A 269 -6.76 3.96 -18.83
CA ALA A 269 -6.84 5.38 -18.48
C ALA A 269 -5.55 5.89 -17.82
N SER A 270 -4.88 5.04 -17.04
CA SER A 270 -3.57 5.35 -16.46
C SER A 270 -2.53 5.47 -17.56
N GLU A 271 -2.38 4.46 -18.42
CA GLU A 271 -1.40 4.49 -19.53
C GLU A 271 -1.63 5.65 -20.49
N GLN A 272 -2.88 6.01 -20.80
CA GLN A 272 -3.17 7.21 -21.60
C GLN A 272 -2.64 8.48 -20.93
N LYS A 273 -2.94 8.67 -19.63
CA LYS A 273 -2.43 9.81 -18.86
C LYS A 273 -0.90 9.86 -18.86
N ASN A 274 -0.26 8.70 -18.85
CA ASN A 274 1.19 8.55 -18.80
C ASN A 274 1.82 8.95 -20.14
N VAL A 275 1.34 8.36 -21.24
CA VAL A 275 1.79 8.65 -22.59
C VAL A 275 1.62 10.13 -22.94
N ILE A 276 0.49 10.76 -22.56
CA ILE A 276 0.27 12.19 -22.83
C ILE A 276 1.30 13.04 -22.11
N ARG A 277 1.60 12.71 -20.85
CA ARG A 277 2.56 13.47 -20.04
C ARG A 277 3.98 13.29 -20.56
N ASP A 278 4.36 12.07 -20.93
CA ASP A 278 5.70 11.77 -21.42
C ASP A 278 5.95 12.36 -22.82
N THR A 279 4.93 12.38 -23.68
CA THR A 279 4.99 12.99 -25.02
C THR A 279 4.65 14.49 -25.04
N ARG A 280 4.33 15.10 -23.87
CA ARG A 280 3.87 16.49 -23.74
C ARG A 280 2.70 16.82 -24.68
N GLY A 281 1.76 15.90 -24.80
CA GLY A 281 0.58 16.03 -25.65
C GLY A 281 0.82 15.79 -27.15
N ASN A 282 2.04 15.47 -27.56
CA ASN A 282 2.34 15.08 -28.95
C ASN A 282 2.12 13.57 -29.17
N CYS A 283 0.89 13.11 -28.89
CA CYS A 283 0.48 11.74 -29.11
C CYS A 283 -0.94 11.65 -29.67
N THR A 284 -1.20 10.56 -30.38
CA THR A 284 -2.54 10.24 -30.88
C THR A 284 -3.20 9.25 -29.94
N ILE A 285 -4.36 9.60 -29.39
CA ILE A 285 -5.21 8.73 -28.57
C ILE A 285 -6.44 8.38 -29.39
N TRP A 286 -6.60 7.08 -29.64
CA TRP A 286 -7.82 6.55 -30.29
C TRP A 286 -8.10 7.21 -31.65
N GLY A 287 -7.03 7.46 -32.43
CA GLY A 287 -7.12 8.06 -33.76
C GLY A 287 -7.28 9.59 -33.77
N LYS A 288 -7.31 10.27 -32.62
CA LYS A 288 -7.33 11.73 -32.51
C LYS A 288 -6.09 12.25 -31.79
N GLN A 289 -5.64 13.46 -32.13
CA GLN A 289 -4.55 14.11 -31.41
C GLN A 289 -4.99 14.44 -29.98
N ALA A 290 -4.13 14.23 -28.99
CA ALA A 290 -4.45 14.53 -27.60
C ALA A 290 -4.72 16.04 -27.40
N GLU A 291 -5.85 16.36 -26.79
CA GLU A 291 -6.23 17.71 -26.39
C GLU A 291 -5.80 17.97 -24.95
N TYR A 292 -5.18 19.12 -24.73
CA TYR A 292 -4.72 19.54 -23.42
C TYR A 292 -4.80 21.06 -23.29
N ILE A 293 -4.96 21.53 -22.05
CA ILE A 293 -4.88 22.93 -21.68
C ILE A 293 -3.54 23.15 -20.98
N GLU A 294 -2.70 24.02 -21.54
CA GLU A 294 -1.48 24.47 -20.87
C GLU A 294 -1.84 25.52 -19.82
N VAL A 295 -1.53 25.22 -18.56
CA VAL A 295 -1.77 26.10 -17.41
C VAL A 295 -0.43 26.49 -16.79
N THR A 296 -0.26 27.78 -16.55
CA THR A 296 0.88 28.32 -15.80
C THR A 296 0.48 28.57 -14.36
N TYR A 297 1.26 28.08 -13.41
CA TYR A 297 1.14 28.43 -12.00
C TYR A 297 2.47 28.91 -11.45
N MET A 298 2.43 29.77 -10.46
CA MET A 298 3.61 30.27 -9.77
C MET A 298 3.84 29.42 -8.52
N THR A 299 5.03 28.86 -8.38
CA THR A 299 5.42 28.14 -7.17
C THR A 299 5.78 29.11 -6.05
N LYS A 300 5.85 28.63 -4.81
CA LYS A 300 6.25 29.45 -3.64
C LYS A 300 7.65 30.06 -3.79
N ASP A 301 8.49 29.49 -4.65
CA ASP A 301 9.82 29.99 -5.00
C ASP A 301 9.80 31.07 -6.10
N GLU A 302 8.63 31.63 -6.41
CA GLU A 302 8.40 32.60 -7.50
C GLU A 302 8.74 32.08 -8.91
N VAL A 303 9.00 30.77 -9.05
CA VAL A 303 9.24 30.15 -10.35
C VAL A 303 7.91 29.83 -11.04
N THR A 304 7.68 30.42 -12.21
CA THR A 304 6.56 30.06 -13.08
C THR A 304 6.77 28.66 -13.65
N ARG A 305 5.86 27.74 -13.36
CA ARG A 305 5.86 26.39 -13.91
C ARG A 305 4.66 26.20 -14.84
N LYS A 306 4.88 25.42 -15.90
CA LYS A 306 3.87 25.03 -16.87
C LYS A 306 3.44 23.60 -16.58
N THR A 307 2.14 23.37 -16.51
CA THR A 307 1.51 22.05 -16.39
C THR A 307 0.45 21.90 -17.47
N PHE A 308 0.25 20.68 -17.93
CA PHE A 308 -0.80 20.35 -18.89
C PHE A 308 -1.95 19.67 -18.15
N LEU A 309 -3.15 20.22 -18.30
CA LEU A 309 -4.41 19.55 -17.95
C LEU A 309 -4.89 18.81 -19.18
N ILE A 310 -5.17 17.52 -19.03
CA ILE A 310 -5.56 16.66 -20.15
C ILE A 310 -7.07 16.80 -20.34
N CYS A 311 -7.51 17.06 -21.56
CA CYS A 311 -8.94 17.26 -21.89
C CYS A 311 -9.48 16.20 -22.86
N SER A 312 -8.63 15.28 -23.31
CA SER A 312 -9.03 14.20 -24.24
C SER A 312 -8.75 12.82 -23.66
N GLY A 313 -9.71 11.91 -23.82
CA GLY A 313 -9.58 10.48 -23.53
C GLY A 313 -10.89 9.97 -22.93
N GLU A 314 -11.56 9.02 -23.59
CA GLU A 314 -12.91 8.54 -23.19
C GLU A 314 -12.97 8.03 -21.74
N PHE A 315 -11.84 7.57 -21.19
CA PHE A 315 -11.75 7.09 -19.82
C PHE A 315 -11.00 8.04 -18.88
N ILE A 316 -10.44 9.15 -19.35
CA ILE A 316 -9.70 10.09 -18.49
C ILE A 316 -10.67 10.88 -17.62
N ASP A 317 -11.81 11.30 -18.16
CA ASP A 317 -12.89 11.90 -17.38
C ASP A 317 -13.48 10.92 -16.34
N LEU A 318 -13.57 9.62 -16.69
CA LEU A 318 -13.93 8.58 -15.73
C LEU A 318 -12.82 8.35 -14.68
N ASN A 319 -11.55 8.46 -15.06
CA ASN A 319 -10.39 8.19 -14.20
C ASN A 319 -10.02 9.36 -13.29
N GLU A 320 -10.37 10.61 -13.60
CA GLU A 320 -10.31 11.67 -12.59
C GLU A 320 -11.26 11.37 -11.42
N TYR A 321 -12.42 10.75 -11.69
CA TYR A 321 -13.34 10.28 -10.65
C TYR A 321 -12.92 8.94 -9.99
N ILE A 322 -12.28 8.03 -10.72
CA ILE A 322 -11.87 6.69 -10.23
C ILE A 322 -10.50 6.72 -9.53
N SER A 323 -9.51 7.45 -10.04
CA SER A 323 -8.19 7.59 -9.36
C SER A 323 -8.30 8.29 -8.02
N TRP A 324 -9.24 9.23 -7.86
CA TRP A 324 -9.61 9.79 -6.55
C TRP A 324 -10.16 8.74 -5.58
N LYS A 325 -10.80 7.67 -6.05
CA LYS A 325 -11.37 6.60 -5.22
C LYS A 325 -10.41 5.44 -4.92
N LEU A 326 -9.34 5.30 -5.70
CA LEU A 326 -8.31 4.26 -5.50
C LEU A 326 -7.07 4.78 -4.74
N SER A 327 -7.03 6.09 -4.45
CA SER A 327 -5.98 6.72 -3.63
C SER A 327 -6.35 6.71 -2.12
N PHE A 328 -7.12 5.72 -1.67
CA PHE A 328 -7.51 5.53 -0.27
C PHE A 328 -6.89 4.25 0.31
#